data_AF-A0A1H4CWM0-F1
#
_entry.id   AF-A0A1H4CWM0-F1
#
_cell.length_a   1.000
_cell.length_b   1.000
_cell.length_c   1.000
_cell.angle_alpha   90.00
_cell.angle_beta   90.00
_cell.angle_gamma   90.00
#
_symmetry.space_group_name_H-M   'P 1'
#
loop_
_entity.id
_entity.type
_entity.pdbx_description
1 polymer ?
#
loop_
_entity_poly.entity_id
_entity_poly.type
_entity_poly.pdbx_seq_one_letter_code
_entity_poly.pdbx_strand_id
1 'polypeptide(L)' 'MLKMFRKGNQKGFTLIELLIVVAIIGILAAIAIPQFASYRERGFNAQAMSDVRNERTDLEGYYATWFSYPEE' A
#
# COMPACT_ATOMS: atom_id res chain seq x y z
N MET A 1 -18.41 57.16 -20.79
CA MET A 1 -18.19 56.10 -19.77
C MET A 1 -17.61 54.88 -20.48
N LEU A 2 -16.30 54.64 -20.37
CA LEU A 2 -15.67 53.43 -20.92
C LEU A 2 -15.09 52.63 -19.75
N LYS A 3 -15.74 51.52 -19.39
CA LYS A 3 -15.24 50.59 -18.36
C LYS A 3 -14.06 49.81 -18.96
N MET A 4 -12.86 50.06 -18.45
CA MET A 4 -11.66 49.27 -18.74
C MET A 4 -11.79 47.89 -18.09
N PHE A 5 -11.93 46.84 -18.90
CA PHE A 5 -11.81 45.46 -18.42
C PHE A 5 -10.35 45.19 -18.04
N ARG A 6 -10.05 45.16 -16.73
CA ARG A 6 -8.76 44.66 -16.23
C ARG A 6 -8.66 43.18 -16.58
N LYS A 7 -7.88 42.86 -17.61
CA LYS A 7 -7.44 41.49 -17.92
C LYS A 7 -6.61 41.02 -16.73
N GLY A 8 -7.18 40.13 -15.91
CA GLY A 8 -6.46 39.53 -14.79
C GLY A 8 -5.18 38.87 -15.30
N ASN A 9 -4.08 39.06 -14.58
CA ASN A 9 -2.76 38.54 -14.90
C ASN A 9 -2.75 37.00 -14.79
N GLN A 10 -3.30 36.30 -15.78
CA GLN A 10 -3.24 34.85 -15.87
C GLN A 10 -1.78 34.44 -16.13
N LYS A 11 -1.05 34.16 -15.04
CA LYS A 11 0.29 33.59 -15.13
C LYS A 11 0.16 32.10 -15.47
N GLY A 12 0.74 31.70 -16.60
CA GLY A 12 0.91 30.29 -16.95
C GLY A 12 1.97 29.62 -16.08
N PHE A 13 1.93 28.30 -16.03
CA PHE A 13 2.89 27.45 -15.31
C PHE A 13 4.16 27.25 -16.14
N THR A 14 5.33 27.15 -15.50
CA THR A 14 6.63 27.02 -16.17
C THR A 14 7.05 25.56 -16.35
N LEU A 15 7.79 25.24 -17.42
CA LEU A 15 8.32 23.89 -17.61
C LEU A 15 9.27 23.46 -16.48
N ILE A 16 10.00 24.40 -15.89
CA ILE A 16 10.91 24.14 -14.77
C ILE A 16 10.14 23.64 -13.54
N GLU A 17 8.99 24.24 -13.24
CA GLU A 17 8.15 23.77 -12.13
C GLU A 17 7.67 22.33 -12.38
N LEU A 18 7.31 21.96 -13.62
CA LEU A 18 6.87 20.59 -13.94
C LEU A 18 8.01 19.60 -13.80
N LEU A 19 9.21 19.96 -14.25
CA LEU A 19 10.39 19.12 -14.16
C LEU A 19 10.75 18.80 -12.71
N ILE A 20 10.67 19.80 -11.82
CA ILE A 20 10.92 19.58 -10.38
C ILE A 20 9.86 18.65 -9.79
N VAL A 21 8.58 18.85 -10.13
CA VAL A 21 7.49 17.99 -9.65
C VAL A 21 7.70 16.54 -10.09
N VAL A 22 8.01 16.30 -11.37
CA VAL A 22 8.25 14.94 -11.89
C VAL A 22 9.50 14.32 -11.25
N ALA A 23 10.55 15.10 -11.00
CA ALA A 23 11.75 14.60 -10.31
C ALA A 23 11.43 14.15 -8.88
N ILE A 24 10.65 14.94 -8.12
CA ILE A 24 10.24 14.58 -6.76
C ILE A 24 9.38 13.31 -6.77
N ILE A 25 8.38 13.24 -7.66
CA ILE A 25 7.52 12.05 -7.79
C ILE A 25 8.35 10.83 -8.18
N GLY A 26 9.33 10.98 -9.07
CA GLY A 26 10.22 9.89 -9.48
C GLY A 26 11.04 9.33 -8.31
N ILE A 27 11.63 10.19 -7.47
CA ILE A 27 12.38 9.76 -6.28
C ILE A 27 11.47 9.03 -5.29
N LEU A 28 10.28 9.59 -5.02
CA LEU A 28 9.31 8.97 -4.12
C LEU A 28 8.84 7.61 -4.64
N ALA A 29 8.53 7.51 -5.93
CA ALA A 29 8.08 6.26 -6.56
C ALA A 29 9.18 5.18 -6.54
N ALA A 30 10.43 5.57 -6.80
CA ALA A 30 11.56 4.64 -6.80
C ALA A 30 11.77 3.95 -5.44
N ILE A 31 11.49 4.65 -4.33
CA ILE A 31 11.57 4.09 -2.97
C ILE A 31 10.25 3.38 -2.60
N ALA A 32 9.11 4.00 -2.89
CA ALA A 32 7.81 3.52 -2.43
C ALA A 32 7.40 2.19 -3.09
N ILE A 33 7.68 1.98 -4.38
CA ILE A 33 7.28 0.78 -5.11
C ILE A 33 7.92 -0.50 -4.51
N PRO A 34 9.25 -0.63 -4.39
CA PRO A 34 9.86 -1.83 -3.81
C PRO A 34 9.51 -1.99 -2.32
N GLN A 35 9.43 -0.89 -1.57
CA GLN A 35 9.04 -0.92 -0.17
C GLN A 35 7.61 -1.47 0.02
N PHE A 36 6.66 -1.01 -0.80
CA PHE A 36 5.28 -1.46 -0.75
C PHE A 36 5.14 -2.92 -1.19
N ALA A 37 5.87 -3.35 -2.23
CA ALA A 37 5.91 -4.75 -2.64
C ALA A 37 6.38 -5.67 -1.50
N SER A 38 7.48 -5.29 -0.84
CA SER A 38 8.02 -6.04 0.31
C SER A 38 7.08 -6.00 1.52
N TYR A 39 6.40 -4.87 1.76
CA TYR A 39 5.39 -4.79 2.82
C TYR A 39 4.21 -5.74 2.58
N ARG A 40 3.71 -5.80 1.35
CA ARG A 40 2.63 -6.72 0.96
C ARG A 40 3.04 -8.17 1.13
N GLU A 41 4.26 -8.53 0.72
CA GLU A 41 4.79 -9.90 0.89
C GLU A 41 4.89 -10.27 2.38
N ARG A 42 5.42 -9.38 3.21
CA ARG A 42 5.45 -9.60 4.67
C ARG A 42 4.05 -9.76 5.26
N GLY A 43 3.09 -8.96 4.80
CA GLY A 43 1.69 -9.07 5.22
C GLY A 43 1.09 -10.43 4.85
N PHE A 44 1.31 -10.90 3.63
CA PHE A 44 0.86 -12.21 3.18
C PHE A 44 1.48 -13.34 4.01
N ASN A 45 2.80 -13.30 4.24
CA ASN A 45 3.48 -14.30 5.05
C ASN A 45 3.02 -14.29 6.51
N ALA A 46 2.77 -13.10 7.08
CA ALA A 46 2.24 -12.96 8.43
C ALA A 46 0.84 -13.57 8.55
N GLN A 47 -0.02 -13.34 7.56
CA GLN A 47 -1.35 -13.94 7.48
C GLN A 47 -1.27 -15.46 7.39
N ALA A 48 -0.52 -15.99 6.42
CA ALA A 48 -0.32 -17.43 6.27
C ALA A 48 0.20 -18.09 7.55
N MET A 49 1.13 -17.43 8.26
CA MET A 49 1.62 -17.95 9.54
C MET A 49 0.58 -17.91 10.66
N SER A 50 -0.31 -16.92 10.65
CA SER A 50 -1.44 -16.86 11.57
C SER A 50 -2.42 -17.97 11.30
N ASP A 51 -2.74 -18.24 10.03
CA ASP A 51 -3.68 -19.27 9.62
C ASP A 51 -3.20 -20.65 10.07
N VAL A 52 -1.92 -21.00 9.80
CA VAL A 52 -1.32 -22.27 10.24
C VAL A 52 -1.30 -22.40 11.78
N ARG A 53 -1.10 -21.30 12.51
CA ARG A 53 -1.15 -21.33 13.97
C ARG A 53 -2.56 -21.59 14.48
N ASN A 54 -3.56 -20.96 13.88
CA ASN A 54 -4.95 -21.17 14.25
C ASN A 54 -5.37 -22.61 13.96
N GLU A 55 -5.06 -23.14 12.78
CA GLU A 55 -5.34 -24.54 12.43
C GLU A 55 -4.67 -25.51 13.41
N ARG A 56 -3.41 -25.26 13.80
CA ARG A 56 -2.76 -26.08 14.83
C ARG A 56 -3.54 -26.06 16.14
N THR A 57 -3.95 -24.88 16.61
CA THR A 57 -4.71 -24.76 17.85
C THR A 57 -6.04 -25.49 17.76
N ASP A 58 -6.72 -25.44 16.61
CA ASP A 58 -7.97 -26.17 16.38
C ASP A 58 -7.76 -27.68 16.39
N LEU A 59 -6.70 -28.17 15.73
CA LEU A 59 -6.32 -29.60 15.72
C LEU A 59 -5.94 -30.10 17.12
N GLU A 60 -5.16 -29.32 17.88
CA GLU A 60 -4.82 -29.62 19.27
C GLU A 60 -6.07 -29.67 20.16
N GLY A 61 -7.01 -28.74 19.95
CA GLY A 61 -8.30 -28.72 20.66
C GLY A 61 -9.19 -29.93 20.34
N TYR A 62 -9.20 -30.36 19.07
CA TYR A 62 -9.89 -31.58 18.65
C TYR A 62 -9.30 -32.81 19.32
N TYR A 63 -7.97 -32.96 19.28
CA TYR A 63 -7.28 -34.08 19.91
C TYR A 63 -7.51 -34.13 21.43
N ALA A 64 -7.51 -32.98 22.10
CA ALA A 64 -7.79 -32.90 23.53
C ALA A 64 -9.21 -33.38 23.89
N THR A 65 -10.16 -33.27 22.96
CA THR A 65 -11.57 -33.66 23.17
C THR A 65 -11.81 -35.13 22.78
N TRP A 66 -11.28 -35.57 21.65
CA TRP A 66 -11.61 -36.85 21.02
C TRP A 66 -10.49 -37.89 21.09
N PHE A 67 -9.30 -37.52 21.58
CA PHE A 67 -8.08 -38.36 21.64
C PHE A 67 -7.61 -38.90 20.26
N SER A 68 -8.10 -38.32 19.17
CA SER A 68 -7.69 -38.60 17.80
C SER A 68 -7.62 -37.29 17.01
N TYR A 69 -6.93 -37.28 15.87
CA TYR A 69 -7.01 -36.15 14.93
C TYR A 69 -8.22 -36.34 13.99
N PRO A 70 -8.73 -35.25 13.37
CA PRO A 70 -9.76 -35.36 12.35
C PRO A 70 -9.26 -36.22 11.17
N GLU A 71 -10.11 -37.11 10.68
CA GLU A 71 -9.89 -37.79 9.39
C GLU A 71 -10.28 -36.80 8.28
N GLU A 72 -9.54 -36.81 7.16
CA GLU A 72 -9.76 -35.90 6.02
C GLU A 72 -11.19 -35.91 5.47
#